data_AF-A0A8H2WS48-F1
#
_entry.id   AF-A0A8H2WS48-F1
#
_cell.length_a   1.000
_cell.length_b   1.000
_cell.length_c   1.000
_cell.angle_alpha   90.00
_cell.angle_beta   90.00
_cell.angle_gamma   90.00
#
_symmetry.space_group_name_H-M   'P 1'
#
loop_
_entity.id
_entity.type
_entity.pdbx_description
1 polymer ?
#
loop_
_entity_poly.entity_id
_entity_poly.type
_entity_poly.pdbx_seq_one_letter_code
_entity_poly.pdbx_strand_id
1 'polypeptide(L)'
;MSVSMVSLPKLSSYITEAFDICAQTNPHHPEIAPASYAWLESYEIYTNEKCQKFINAKFDLAAALCFPRTDVSRLCIILDIMLWYFSFQGMVDSNAFNGPEEMRGAMDAIMQAVNDLGSSSPNLQQAAMIQ
;
A
#
# COMPACT_ATOMS: atom_id res chain seq x y z
N MET A 1 17.43 24.50 -18.33
CA MET A 1 16.45 23.66 -19.05
C MET A 1 15.07 24.07 -18.58
N SER A 2 14.21 24.60 -19.45
CA SER A 2 12.83 24.96 -19.09
C SER A 2 12.01 23.67 -19.00
N VAL A 3 11.46 23.38 -17.82
CA VAL A 3 10.47 22.29 -17.67
C VAL A 3 9.24 22.71 -18.46
N SER A 4 8.93 22.02 -19.57
CA SER A 4 7.66 22.22 -20.24
C SER A 4 6.56 21.68 -19.31
N MET A 5 5.64 22.55 -18.90
CA MET A 5 4.47 22.10 -18.14
C MET A 5 3.57 21.31 -19.09
N VAL A 6 3.57 19.99 -18.94
CA VAL A 6 2.62 19.10 -19.60
C VAL A 6 1.25 19.32 -18.95
N SER A 7 0.31 19.93 -19.69
CA SER A 7 -1.09 20.00 -19.25
C SER A 7 -1.75 18.67 -19.57
N LEU A 8 -2.06 17.88 -18.54
CA LEU A 8 -2.86 16.68 -18.72
C LEU A 8 -4.32 17.08 -19.03
N PRO A 9 -4.99 16.42 -20.00
CA PRO A 9 -6.42 16.62 -20.22
C PRO A 9 -7.21 16.20 -18.96
N LYS A 10 -8.44 16.67 -18.83
CA LYS A 10 -9.31 16.32 -17.70
C LYS A 10 -9.70 14.85 -17.77
N LEU A 11 -8.87 13.96 -17.22
CA LEU A 11 -9.08 12.51 -17.29
C LEU A 11 -10.42 12.07 -16.70
N SER A 12 -10.93 12.81 -15.72
CA SER A 12 -12.22 12.51 -15.09
C SER A 12 -13.39 12.48 -16.07
N SER A 13 -13.39 13.31 -17.13
CA SER A 13 -14.48 13.29 -18.11
C SER A 13 -14.47 12.03 -18.97
N TYR A 14 -13.29 11.49 -19.28
CA TYR A 14 -13.15 10.25 -20.04
C TYR A 14 -13.47 9.01 -19.19
N ILE A 15 -13.06 9.02 -17.91
CA ILE A 15 -13.27 7.88 -17.01
C ILE A 15 -14.74 7.74 -16.64
N THR A 16 -15.44 8.84 -16.36
CA THR A 16 -16.88 8.80 -16.00
C THR A 16 -17.75 8.29 -17.14
N GLU A 17 -17.33 8.52 -18.40
CA GLU A 17 -18.06 8.07 -19.59
C GLU A 17 -17.75 6.60 -19.92
N ALA A 18 -16.49 6.18 -19.80
CA ALA A 18 -16.06 4.83 -20.18
C ALA A 18 -16.27 3.78 -19.09
N PHE A 19 -16.28 4.21 -17.82
CA PHE A 19 -16.41 3.33 -16.68
C PHE A 19 -17.54 3.81 -15.78
N ASP A 20 -18.44 2.90 -15.42
CA ASP A 20 -19.43 3.09 -14.36
C ASP A 20 -18.77 3.09 -12.96
N ILE A 21 -17.55 3.65 -12.87
CA ILE A 21 -16.66 3.66 -11.70
C ILE A 21 -17.05 4.76 -10.70
N CYS A 22 -17.98 5.66 -11.05
CA CYS A 22 -18.26 6.85 -10.26
C CYS A 22 -19.66 6.85 -9.65
N ALA A 23 -19.86 6.16 -8.54
CA ALA A 23 -20.89 6.57 -7.57
C ALA A 23 -20.71 5.99 -6.16
N GLN A 24 -20.13 4.80 -6.05
CA GLN A 24 -20.12 4.08 -4.79
C GLN A 24 -18.71 4.07 -4.22
N THR A 25 -18.52 4.80 -3.13
CA THR A 25 -17.37 4.66 -2.24
C THR A 25 -17.80 3.74 -1.11
N ASN A 26 -16.97 2.77 -0.72
CA ASN A 26 -17.28 1.94 0.43
C ASN A 26 -17.42 2.82 1.70
N PRO A 27 -18.58 2.86 2.38
CA PRO A 27 -18.81 3.76 3.50
C PRO A 27 -17.97 3.42 4.74
N HIS A 28 -17.40 2.21 4.79
CA HIS A 28 -16.61 1.72 5.92
C HIS A 28 -15.14 2.20 5.90
N HIS A 29 -14.70 2.89 4.84
CA HIS A 29 -13.31 3.33 4.75
C HIS A 29 -12.83 4.22 5.92
N PRO A 30 -13.64 5.16 6.47
CA PRO A 30 -13.20 5.97 7.60
C PRO A 30 -13.10 5.16 8.89
N GLU A 31 -13.87 4.08 9.00
CA GLU A 31 -13.90 3.19 10.16
C GLU A 31 -12.64 2.32 10.23
N ILE A 32 -12.20 1.77 9.10
CA ILE A 32 -11.05 0.85 9.06
C ILE A 32 -9.69 1.57 9.06
N ALA A 33 -9.63 2.80 8.55
CA ALA A 33 -8.36 3.48 8.30
C ALA A 33 -7.48 3.62 9.55
N PRO A 34 -7.98 4.03 10.73
CA PRO A 34 -7.15 4.14 11.93
C PRO A 34 -6.49 2.82 12.34
N ALA A 35 -7.22 1.70 12.25
CA ALA A 35 -6.70 0.39 12.62
C ALA A 35 -5.60 -0.08 11.65
N SER A 36 -5.83 0.06 10.34
CA SER A 36 -4.84 -0.31 9.32
C SER A 36 -3.58 0.58 9.37
N TYR A 37 -3.72 1.87 9.67
CA TYR A 37 -2.55 2.75 9.84
C TYR A 37 -1.76 2.41 11.10
N ALA A 38 -2.42 2.12 12.22
CA ALA A 38 -1.75 1.66 13.44
C ALA A 38 -1.06 0.31 13.22
N TRP A 39 -1.67 -0.60 12.45
CA TRP A 39 -1.06 -1.87 12.05
C TRP A 39 0.22 -1.64 11.23
N LEU A 40 0.20 -0.73 10.23
CA LEU A 40 1.38 -0.38 9.45
C LEU A 40 2.48 0.24 10.33
N GLU A 41 2.13 1.18 11.19
CA GLU A 41 3.06 1.85 12.12
C GLU A 41 3.76 0.85 13.05
N SER A 42 3.07 -0.24 13.45
CA SER A 42 3.64 -1.26 14.33
C SER A 42 4.85 -2.01 13.76
N TYR A 43 5.06 -1.96 12.44
CA TYR A 43 6.22 -2.56 11.79
C TYR A 43 7.43 -1.64 11.71
N GLU A 44 7.29 -0.37 12.09
CA GLU A 44 8.38 0.62 12.12
C GLU A 44 9.11 0.78 10.76
N ILE A 45 8.42 0.52 9.65
CA ILE A 45 8.98 0.56 8.28
C ILE A 45 9.40 1.99 7.89
N TYR A 46 8.74 3.00 8.44
CA TYR A 46 8.96 4.41 8.11
C TYR A 46 9.46 5.21 9.30
N THR A 47 10.26 6.25 9.02
CA THR A 47 10.45 7.35 9.96
C THR A 47 9.16 8.20 10.05
N ASN A 48 8.92 8.85 11.18
CA ASN A 48 7.67 9.61 11.45
C ASN A 48 7.26 10.55 10.31
N GLU A 49 8.19 11.28 9.68
CA GLU A 49 7.86 12.22 8.58
C GLU A 49 7.41 11.49 7.30
N LYS A 50 8.10 10.40 6.92
CA LYS A 50 7.74 9.60 5.74
C LYS A 50 6.43 8.85 5.97
N CYS A 51 6.21 8.35 7.19
CA CYS A 51 4.99 7.69 7.60
C CYS A 51 3.77 8.63 7.43
N GLN A 52 3.86 9.86 7.91
CA GLN A 52 2.78 10.84 7.77
C GLN A 52 2.49 11.20 6.32
N LYS A 53 3.50 11.34 5.46
CA LYS A 53 3.27 11.54 4.01
C LYS A 53 2.55 10.35 3.38
N PHE A 54 2.92 9.13 3.77
CA PHE A 54 2.32 7.90 3.27
C PHE A 54 0.85 7.75 3.72
N ILE A 55 0.56 7.99 4.99
CA ILE A 55 -0.82 7.98 5.53
C ILE A 55 -1.69 9.03 4.81
N ASN A 56 -1.13 10.21 4.52
CA ASN A 56 -1.85 11.27 3.82
C ASN A 56 -2.13 10.97 2.33
N ALA A 57 -1.59 9.90 1.76
CA ALA A 57 -1.88 9.47 0.38
C ALA A 57 -3.29 8.86 0.20
N LYS A 58 -4.07 8.70 1.27
CA LYS A 58 -5.48 8.25 1.24
C LYS A 58 -5.69 6.87 0.60
N PHE A 59 -4.83 5.91 0.98
CA PHE A 59 -4.98 4.52 0.57
C PHE A 59 -6.31 3.89 1.04
N ASP A 60 -6.89 4.38 2.13
CA ASP A 60 -8.23 4.01 2.59
C ASP A 60 -9.30 4.35 1.54
N LEU A 61 -9.25 5.57 0.98
CA LEU A 61 -10.15 6.00 -0.08
C LEU A 61 -9.89 5.22 -1.38
N ALA A 62 -8.62 4.96 -1.71
CA ALA A 62 -8.28 4.14 -2.88
C ALA A 62 -8.88 2.72 -2.76
N ALA A 63 -8.72 2.07 -1.61
CA ALA A 63 -9.34 0.78 -1.33
C ALA A 63 -10.87 0.84 -1.44
N ALA A 64 -11.48 1.90 -0.89
CA ALA A 64 -12.93 2.10 -0.91
C ALA A 64 -13.52 2.29 -2.32
N LEU A 65 -12.75 2.90 -3.22
CA LEU A 65 -13.12 3.10 -4.63
C LEU A 65 -12.94 1.82 -5.45
N CYS A 66 -11.88 1.05 -5.19
CA CYS A 66 -11.64 -0.23 -5.84
C CYS A 66 -12.62 -1.33 -5.38
N PHE A 67 -13.05 -1.29 -4.12
CA PHE A 67 -13.87 -2.33 -3.49
C PHE A 67 -15.10 -1.75 -2.78
N PRO A 68 -16.05 -1.19 -3.54
CA PRO A 68 -17.15 -0.40 -2.97
C PRO A 68 -18.22 -1.21 -2.22
N ARG A 69 -18.23 -2.54 -2.38
CA ARG A 69 -19.27 -3.44 -1.87
C ARG A 69 -18.75 -4.52 -0.93
N THR A 70 -17.47 -4.48 -0.56
CA THR A 70 -16.92 -5.41 0.42
C THR A 70 -17.37 -5.06 1.83
N ASP A 71 -17.51 -6.06 2.68
CA ASP A 71 -17.72 -5.84 4.11
C ASP A 71 -16.48 -5.23 4.79
N VAL A 72 -16.69 -4.74 6.01
CA VAL A 72 -15.65 -4.13 6.86
C VAL A 72 -14.41 -5.00 6.98
N SER A 73 -14.58 -6.30 7.24
CA SER A 73 -13.45 -7.21 7.50
C SER A 73 -12.60 -7.39 6.24
N ARG A 74 -13.23 -7.60 5.09
CA ARG A 74 -12.51 -7.71 3.81
C ARG A 74 -11.86 -6.40 3.41
N LEU A 75 -12.55 -5.27 3.62
CA LEU A 75 -11.98 -3.96 3.30
C LEU A 75 -10.75 -3.64 4.17
N CYS A 76 -10.75 -4.00 5.45
CA CYS A 76 -9.60 -3.87 6.34
C CYS A 76 -8.40 -4.67 5.81
N ILE A 77 -8.60 -5.96 5.48
CA ILE A 77 -7.55 -6.81 4.92
C ILE A 77 -7.00 -6.24 3.61
N ILE A 78 -7.88 -5.74 2.74
CA ILE A 78 -7.49 -5.12 1.47
C ILE A 78 -6.62 -3.88 1.74
N LEU A 79 -7.01 -3.04 2.68
CA LEU A 79 -6.23 -1.85 3.04
C LEU A 79 -4.87 -2.24 3.60
N ASP A 80 -4.80 -3.21 4.51
CA ASP A 80 -3.54 -3.70 5.09
C ASP A 80 -2.59 -4.23 3.99
N ILE A 81 -3.11 -5.03 3.06
CA ILE A 81 -2.34 -5.53 1.91
C ILE A 81 -1.87 -4.39 1.01
N MET A 82 -2.73 -3.41 0.71
CA MET A 82 -2.34 -2.25 -0.11
C MET A 82 -1.22 -1.46 0.56
N LEU A 83 -1.34 -1.17 1.86
CA LEU A 83 -0.32 -0.45 2.62
C LEU A 83 1.01 -1.19 2.61
N TRP A 84 0.98 -2.50 2.86
CA TRP A 84 2.18 -3.34 2.79
C TRP A 84 2.81 -3.33 1.39
N TYR A 85 1.99 -3.51 0.33
CA TYR A 85 2.46 -3.55 -1.05
C TYR A 85 3.13 -2.24 -1.46
N PHE A 86 2.48 -1.10 -1.21
CA PHE A 86 3.05 0.21 -1.56
C PHE A 86 4.26 0.57 -0.70
N SER A 87 4.35 0.06 0.53
CA SER A 87 5.56 0.20 1.35
C SER A 87 6.72 -0.56 0.76
N PHE A 88 6.49 -1.82 0.41
CA PHE A 88 7.47 -2.67 -0.24
C PHE A 88 7.92 -2.09 -1.59
N GLN A 89 6.99 -1.63 -2.43
CA GLN A 89 7.31 -0.95 -3.69
C GLN A 89 8.20 0.27 -3.45
N GLY A 90 7.89 1.09 -2.43
CA GLY A 90 8.72 2.24 -2.06
C GLY A 90 10.15 1.86 -1.69
N MET A 91 10.36 0.73 -1.01
CA MET A 91 11.70 0.20 -0.74
C MET A 91 12.45 -0.13 -2.03
N VAL A 92 11.79 -0.84 -2.96
CA VAL A 92 12.35 -1.19 -4.28
C VAL A 92 12.73 0.07 -5.06
N ASP A 93 11.82 1.04 -5.17
CA ASP A 93 12.04 2.28 -5.91
C ASP A 93 13.14 3.16 -5.31
N SER A 94 13.36 3.05 -3.99
CA SER A 94 14.44 3.76 -3.28
C SER A 94 15.81 3.07 -3.35
N ASN A 95 15.92 1.93 -4.06
CA ASN A 95 17.09 1.06 -4.09
C ASN A 95 17.50 0.58 -2.69
N ALA A 96 16.53 0.24 -1.83
CA ALA A 96 16.80 -0.34 -0.51
C ALA A 96 17.49 -1.71 -0.57
N PHE A 97 17.54 -2.35 -1.74
CA PHE A 97 18.23 -3.62 -1.96
C PHE A 97 19.51 -3.40 -2.77
N ASN A 98 20.61 -3.99 -2.33
CA ASN A 98 21.93 -3.93 -2.98
C ASN A 98 22.02 -4.92 -4.15
N GLY A 99 21.02 -4.89 -5.04
CA GLY A 99 20.97 -5.68 -6.26
C GLY A 99 20.02 -6.88 -6.24
N PRO A 100 20.02 -7.68 -7.33
CA PRO A 100 18.99 -8.68 -7.59
C PRO A 100 18.94 -9.83 -6.57
N GLU A 101 20.06 -10.19 -5.96
CA GLU A 101 20.13 -11.29 -5.00
C GLU A 101 19.48 -10.94 -3.66
N GLU A 102 19.68 -9.71 -3.17
CA GLU A 102 19.04 -9.25 -1.93
C GLU A 102 17.53 -9.10 -2.12
N MET A 103 17.12 -8.59 -3.28
CA MET A 103 15.71 -8.53 -3.68
C MET A 103 15.07 -9.92 -3.78
N ARG A 104 15.79 -10.91 -4.33
CA ARG A 104 15.34 -12.31 -4.38
C ARG A 104 15.17 -12.87 -2.96
N GLY A 105 16.14 -12.65 -2.08
CA GLY A 105 16.05 -13.08 -0.68
C GLY A 105 14.84 -12.49 0.05
N ALA A 106 14.56 -11.21 -0.15
CA ALA A 106 13.36 -10.57 0.41
C ALA A 106 12.06 -11.21 -0.13
N MET A 107 12.00 -11.49 -1.43
CA MET A 107 10.85 -12.16 -2.05
C MET A 107 10.65 -13.58 -1.55
N ASP A 108 11.73 -14.34 -1.40
CA ASP A 108 11.66 -15.71 -0.89
C ASP A 108 11.14 -15.73 0.55
N ALA A 109 11.58 -14.78 1.39
CA ALA A 109 11.09 -14.63 2.77
C ALA A 109 9.59 -14.27 2.80
N ILE A 110 9.13 -13.38 1.93
CA ILE A 110 7.70 -13.03 1.80
C ILE A 110 6.89 -14.25 1.37
N MET A 111 7.34 -14.97 0.34
CA MET A 111 6.63 -16.15 -0.16
C MET A 111 6.61 -17.27 0.87
N GLN A 112 7.68 -17.45 1.64
CA GLN A 112 7.70 -18.36 2.76
C GLN A 112 6.66 -17.97 3.82
N ALA A 113 6.62 -16.70 4.22
CA ALA A 113 5.63 -16.19 5.18
C ALA A 113 4.18 -16.42 4.73
N VAL A 114 3.91 -16.25 3.43
CA VAL A 114 2.58 -16.47 2.84
C VAL A 114 2.20 -17.96 2.81
N ASN A 115 3.17 -18.84 2.55
CA ASN A 115 2.91 -20.28 2.44
C ASN A 115 2.88 -20.99 3.81
N ASP A 116 3.65 -20.49 4.79
CA ASP A 116 3.82 -21.09 6.11
C ASP A 116 3.06 -20.33 7.21
N LEU A 117 1.76 -20.08 7.00
CA LEU A 117 0.89 -19.33 7.94
C LEU A 117 0.82 -19.90 9.38
N GLY A 118 1.45 -21.05 9.65
CA GLY A 118 1.44 -21.75 10.94
C GLY A 118 2.81 -21.98 11.60
N SER A 119 3.93 -21.60 10.98
CA SER A 119 5.25 -21.62 11.64
C SER A 119 5.62 -20.20 12.07
N SER A 120 5.99 -20.05 13.35
CA SER A 120 6.43 -18.81 14.05
C SER A 120 6.49 -17.53 13.21
N SER A 121 5.67 -16.54 13.59
CA SER A 121 5.58 -15.19 13.01
C SER A 121 6.88 -14.76 12.30
N PRO A 122 6.84 -14.54 10.98
CA PRO A 122 7.99 -14.03 10.27
C PRO A 122 8.42 -12.74 10.93
N ASN A 123 9.69 -12.65 11.32
CA ASN A 123 10.23 -11.44 11.94
C ASN A 123 10.38 -10.38 10.84
N LEU A 124 9.26 -9.71 10.49
CA LEU A 124 9.17 -8.72 9.41
C LEU A 124 10.10 -7.53 9.64
N GLN A 125 10.57 -7.30 10.87
CA GLN A 125 11.63 -6.33 11.16
C GLN A 125 12.93 -6.69 10.42
N GLN A 126 13.28 -7.96 10.23
CA GLN A 126 14.48 -8.35 9.48
C GLN A 126 14.34 -8.13 7.96
N ALA A 127 13.12 -8.15 7.42
CA ALA A 127 12.88 -7.85 6.01
C ALA A 127 12.79 -6.34 5.72
N ALA A 128 12.40 -5.54 6.72
CA ALA A 128 12.27 -4.08 6.61
C ALA A 128 13.53 -3.30 7.04
N MET A 129 14.39 -3.86 7.89
CA MET A 129 15.63 -3.22 8.38
C MET A 129 16.84 -3.45 7.46
N ILE A 130 16.69 -3.22 6.16
CA ILE A 130 17.86 -3.05 5.29
C ILE A 130 18.16 -1.55 5.24
N GLN A 131 19.17 -1.14 6.02
CA GLN A 131 19.74 0.21 6.08
C GLN A 131 20.71 0.47 4.94
#